data_AF-A0AAE1J5Y5-F1
#
_entry.id   AF-A0AAE1J5Y5-F1
#
_cell.length_a   1.000
_cell.length_b   1.000
_cell.length_c   1.000
_cell.angle_alpha   90.00
_cell.angle_beta   90.00
_cell.angle_gamma   90.00
#
_symmetry.space_group_name_H-M   'P 1'
#
loop_
_entity.id
_entity.type
_entity.pdbx_description
1 polymer ?
#
loop_
_entity_poly.entity_id
_entity_poly.type
_entity_poly.pdbx_seq_one_letter_code
_entity_poly.pdbx_strand_id
1 'polypeptide(L)'
;MGDDDTVLVMENLVKVLRKYDHNQFYYIGSSESQLQNIFLSYNMAYGGGGFAISYPLAVALEKMEDRCIQRYPRLYGFDDQIQACMETELGVPLTKRISSASLPLSSVYG
;
A
#
# COMPACT_ATOMS: atom_id res chain seq x y z
N MET A 1 6.86 -0.81 -0.48
CA MET A 1 6.98 -0.93 -1.94
C MET A 1 6.52 0.39 -2.53
N GLY A 2 7.18 0.83 -3.59
CA GLY A 2 6.88 2.05 -4.32
C GLY A 2 7.63 2.00 -5.64
N ASP A 3 7.26 2.88 -6.56
CA ASP A 3 7.95 2.99 -7.84
C ASP A 3 9.39 3.48 -7.66
N ASP A 4 10.23 3.31 -8.69
CA ASP A 4 11.65 3.69 -8.64
C ASP A 4 11.88 5.20 -8.47
N ASP A 5 10.85 6.01 -8.74
CA ASP A 5 10.79 7.45 -8.50
C ASP A 5 10.05 7.83 -7.20
N THR A 6 9.59 6.86 -6.41
CA THR A 6 8.88 7.10 -5.15
C THR A 6 9.85 7.42 -4.01
N VAL A 7 9.77 8.66 -3.49
CA VAL A 7 10.55 9.07 -2.31
C VAL A 7 9.83 8.70 -1.02
N LEU A 8 10.37 7.73 -0.29
CA LEU A 8 9.86 7.31 1.02
C LEU A 8 10.60 8.03 2.17
N VAL A 9 9.86 8.87 2.91
CA VAL A 9 10.39 9.51 4.13
C VAL A 9 10.37 8.50 5.28
N MET A 10 11.50 7.84 5.52
CA MET A 10 11.62 6.72 6.45
C MET A 10 11.25 7.08 7.90
N GLU A 11 11.55 8.30 8.39
CA GLU A 11 11.16 8.66 9.76
C GLU A 11 9.64 8.72 9.93
N ASN A 12 8.92 9.21 8.94
CA ASN A 12 7.47 9.28 8.95
C ASN A 12 6.86 7.88 8.83
N LEU A 13 7.45 7.04 7.97
CA LEU A 13 7.03 5.65 7.81
C LEU A 13 7.16 4.88 9.14
N VAL A 14 8.31 4.97 9.81
CA VAL A 14 8.53 4.32 11.11
C VAL A 14 7.56 4.84 12.18
N LYS A 15 7.30 6.16 12.23
CA LYS A 15 6.33 6.74 13.17
C LYS A 15 4.91 6.22 12.95
N VAL A 16 4.50 6.01 11.69
CA VAL A 16 3.18 5.46 11.35
C VAL A 16 3.12 3.97 11.66
N LEU A 17 4.10 3.20 11.20
CA LEU A 17 4.12 1.74 11.34
C LEU A 17 4.25 1.28 12.80
N ARG A 18 4.87 2.07 13.68
CA ARG A 18 4.94 1.79 15.13
C ARG A 18 3.58 1.66 15.82
N LYS A 19 2.51 2.17 15.21
CA LYS A 19 1.14 2.09 15.76
C LYS A 19 0.46 0.74 15.52
N TYR A 20 1.07 -0.13 14.72
CA TYR A 20 0.49 -1.38 14.26
C TYR A 20 1.20 -2.58 14.91
N ASP A 21 0.45 -3.63 15.26
CA ASP A 21 1.02 -4.88 15.77
C ASP A 21 1.66 -5.68 14.63
N HIS A 22 2.99 -5.81 14.64
CA HIS A 22 3.75 -6.47 13.59
C HIS A 22 3.42 -7.96 13.39
N ASN A 23 2.66 -8.58 14.30
CA ASN A 23 2.21 -9.97 14.18
C ASN A 23 0.88 -10.11 13.40
N GLN A 24 0.17 -9.00 13.16
CA GLN A 24 -1.09 -9.01 12.44
C GLN A 24 -0.90 -8.71 10.95
N PHE A 25 -1.89 -9.04 10.14
CA PHE A 25 -1.91 -8.70 8.72
C PHE A 25 -2.30 -7.24 8.54
N TYR A 26 -1.41 -6.47 7.92
CA TYR A 26 -1.68 -5.08 7.56
C TYR A 26 -1.24 -4.81 6.14
N TYR A 27 -2.12 -4.15 5.40
CA TYR A 27 -1.86 -3.58 4.10
C TYR A 27 -2.25 -2.10 4.14
N ILE A 28 -1.25 -1.22 4.08
CA ILE A 28 -1.40 0.21 4.36
C ILE A 28 -0.76 0.97 3.21
N GLY A 29 -1.46 1.91 2.60
CA GLY A 29 -0.89 2.66 1.49
C GLY A 29 -1.71 3.86 1.09
N SER A 30 -1.22 4.55 0.06
CA SER A 30 -1.88 5.70 -0.54
C SER A 30 -1.89 5.58 -2.06
N SER A 31 -2.80 6.30 -2.69
CA SER A 31 -2.82 6.47 -4.14
C SER A 31 -1.88 7.60 -4.55
N GLU A 32 -1.27 7.49 -5.73
CA GLU A 32 -0.41 8.54 -6.30
C GLU A 32 -1.18 9.85 -6.51
N SER A 33 -2.42 9.79 -7.00
CA SER A 33 -3.23 11.00 -7.25
C SER A 33 -4.72 10.81 -7.00
N GLN A 34 -5.40 11.92 -6.67
CA GLN A 34 -6.86 11.93 -6.57
C GLN A 34 -7.53 11.61 -7.92
N LEU A 35 -6.90 11.98 -9.03
CA LEU A 35 -7.37 11.63 -10.37
C LEU A 35 -7.31 10.12 -10.60
N GLN A 36 -6.22 9.44 -10.21
CA GLN A 36 -6.17 7.98 -10.27
C GLN A 36 -7.24 7.33 -9.41
N ASN A 37 -7.55 7.86 -8.21
CA ASN A 37 -8.69 7.35 -7.43
C ASN A 37 -10.05 7.52 -8.10
N ILE A 38 -10.21 8.53 -8.97
CA ILE A 38 -11.46 8.76 -9.70
C ILE A 38 -11.56 7.81 -10.91
N PHE A 39 -10.45 7.62 -11.63
CA PHE A 39 -10.41 6.81 -12.85
C PHE A 39 -10.17 5.31 -12.61
N LEU A 40 -9.56 4.96 -11.48
CA LEU A 40 -9.21 3.61 -11.06
C LEU A 40 -9.78 3.36 -9.65
N SER A 41 -9.90 2.10 -9.22
CA SER A 41 -10.58 1.76 -7.97
C SER A 41 -10.01 2.56 -6.78
N TYR A 42 -10.89 3.20 -6.03
CA TYR A 42 -10.51 3.96 -4.83
C TYR A 42 -9.72 3.10 -3.82
N ASN A 43 -9.90 1.77 -3.83
CA ASN A 43 -9.42 0.86 -2.79
C ASN A 43 -7.98 0.36 -2.97
N MET A 44 -7.15 1.06 -3.72
CA MET A 44 -5.83 0.57 -4.08
C MET A 44 -4.72 1.55 -3.74
N ALA A 45 -3.58 0.99 -3.35
CA ALA A 45 -2.36 1.77 -3.18
C ALA A 45 -1.57 1.67 -4.49
N TYR A 46 -1.60 2.75 -5.27
CA TYR A 46 -0.88 2.82 -6.55
C TYR A 46 0.61 3.05 -6.29
N GLY A 47 1.45 2.45 -7.13
CA GLY A 47 2.91 2.45 -7.05
C GLY A 47 3.54 3.78 -6.63
N GLY A 48 3.12 4.90 -7.24
CA GLY A 48 3.65 6.23 -6.95
C GLY A 48 3.26 6.84 -5.59
N GLY A 49 2.23 6.31 -4.92
CA GLY A 49 1.87 6.68 -3.53
C GLY A 49 2.57 5.81 -2.49
N GLY A 50 3.02 4.63 -2.91
CA GLY A 50 3.66 3.63 -2.08
C GLY A 50 2.72 2.94 -1.08
N PHE A 51 3.10 1.72 -0.72
CA PHE A 51 2.43 0.96 0.34
C PHE A 51 3.42 0.18 1.21
N ALA A 52 2.94 -0.17 2.41
CA ALA A 52 3.60 -1.01 3.37
C ALA A 52 2.69 -2.20 3.70
N ILE A 53 3.29 -3.38 3.77
CA ILE A 53 2.65 -4.59 4.27
C ILE A 53 3.39 -5.07 5.51
N SER A 54 2.67 -5.71 6.44
CA SER A 54 3.32 -6.35 7.58
C SER A 54 4.13 -7.56 7.15
N TYR A 55 5.16 -7.90 7.91
CA TYR A 55 6.02 -9.04 7.63
C TYR A 55 5.28 -10.39 7.47
N PRO A 56 4.36 -10.79 8.38
CA PRO A 56 3.65 -12.06 8.22
C PRO A 56 2.72 -12.05 7.00
N LEU A 57 2.22 -10.87 6.58
CA LEU A 57 1.46 -10.73 5.34
C LEU A 57 2.35 -10.89 4.10
N ALA A 58 3.56 -10.33 4.12
CA ALA A 58 4.53 -10.48 3.02
C ALA A 58 4.89 -11.96 2.80
N VAL A 59 5.11 -12.71 3.88
CA VAL A 59 5.38 -14.16 3.82
C VAL A 59 4.17 -14.95 3.28
N ALA A 60 2.95 -14.51 3.57
CA ALA A 60 1.75 -15.14 3.02
C ALA A 60 1.58 -14.83 1.53
N LEU A 61 1.80 -13.58 1.15
CA LEU A 61 1.71 -13.11 -0.24
C LEU A 61 2.72 -13.81 -1.14
N GLU A 62 3.99 -13.91 -0.72
CA GLU A 62 5.07 -14.54 -1.51
C GLU A 62 4.73 -15.99 -1.92
N LYS A 63 4.01 -16.74 -1.07
CA LYS A 63 3.58 -18.12 -1.37
C LYS A 63 2.46 -18.24 -2.40
N MET A 64 1.83 -17.14 -2.79
CA MET A 64 0.67 -17.12 -3.66
C MET A 64 0.66 -16.06 -4.74
N GLU A 65 1.62 -15.14 -4.72
CA GLU A 65 1.77 -14.02 -5.67
C GLU A 65 1.72 -14.51 -7.13
N ASP A 66 2.55 -15.48 -7.49
CA ASP A 66 2.59 -16.05 -8.86
C ASP A 66 1.23 -16.59 -9.31
N ARG A 67 0.53 -17.33 -8.43
CA ARG A 67 -0.80 -17.88 -8.74
C ARG A 67 -1.82 -16.77 -8.89
N CYS A 68 -1.68 -15.70 -8.11
CA CYS A 68 -2.61 -14.61 -8.12
C CYS A 68 -2.48 -13.74 -9.38
N ILE A 69 -1.26 -13.44 -9.82
CA ILE A 69 -0.98 -12.77 -11.10
C ILE A 69 -1.62 -13.55 -12.26
N GLN A 70 -1.45 -14.87 -12.26
CA GLN A 70 -2.05 -15.75 -13.27
C GLN A 70 -3.58 -15.82 -13.20
N ARG A 71 -4.16 -15.60 -12.02
CA ARG A 71 -5.62 -15.66 -11.79
C ARG A 71 -6.32 -14.37 -12.21
N TYR A 72 -5.63 -13.23 -12.14
CA TYR A 72 -6.18 -11.92 -12.49
C TYR A 72 -5.48 -11.24 -13.68
N PRO A 73 -5.30 -11.92 -14.83
CA PRO A 73 -4.50 -11.40 -15.95
C PRO A 73 -5.18 -10.24 -16.71
N ARG A 74 -6.46 -9.96 -16.41
CA ARG A 74 -7.25 -8.89 -17.03
C ARG A 74 -7.32 -7.62 -16.19
N LEU A 75 -6.75 -7.63 -14.99
CA LEU A 75 -6.69 -6.46 -14.12
C LEU A 75 -5.59 -5.50 -14.57
N TYR A 76 -5.79 -4.20 -14.34
CA TYR A 76 -4.95 -3.16 -14.90
C TYR A 76 -3.68 -3.00 -14.06
N GLY A 77 -2.56 -3.56 -14.53
CA GLY A 77 -1.28 -3.45 -13.83
C GLY A 77 -1.14 -4.37 -12.62
N PHE A 78 0.02 -4.28 -11.97
CA PHE A 78 0.38 -5.14 -10.84
C PHE A 78 -0.36 -4.76 -9.56
N ASP A 79 -0.61 -3.45 -9.34
CA ASP A 79 -1.31 -2.96 -8.15
C ASP A 79 -2.73 -3.49 -8.07
N ASP A 80 -3.49 -3.50 -9.17
CA ASP A 80 -4.84 -4.08 -9.22
C ASP A 80 -4.81 -5.58 -8.88
N GLN A 81 -3.81 -6.28 -9.39
CA GLN A 81 -3.67 -7.72 -9.19
C GLN A 81 -3.38 -8.02 -7.72
N ILE A 82 -2.37 -7.37 -7.13
CA ILE A 82 -2.03 -7.54 -5.71
C ILE A 82 -3.19 -7.10 -4.82
N GLN A 83 -3.89 -6.02 -5.14
CA GLN A 83 -5.09 -5.61 -4.41
C GLN A 83 -6.14 -6.71 -4.42
N ALA A 84 -6.42 -7.31 -5.57
CA ALA A 84 -7.34 -8.43 -5.68
C ALA A 84 -6.85 -9.63 -4.86
N CYS A 85 -5.55 -9.97 -4.89
CA CYS A 85 -4.99 -11.04 -4.05
C CYS A 85 -5.24 -10.79 -2.56
N MET A 86 -4.93 -9.57 -2.11
CA MET A 86 -5.04 -9.18 -0.71
C MET A 86 -6.47 -9.32 -0.23
N GLU A 87 -7.46 -8.83 -1.00
CA GLU A 87 -8.86 -8.87 -0.60
C GLU A 87 -9.49 -10.26 -0.75
N THR A 88 -9.22 -10.97 -1.84
CA THR A 88 -9.93 -12.20 -2.18
C THR A 88 -9.30 -13.46 -1.61
N GLU A 89 -7.97 -13.50 -1.51
CA GLU A 89 -7.24 -14.70 -1.09
C GLU A 89 -6.75 -14.59 0.37
N LEU A 90 -6.34 -13.39 0.80
CA LEU A 90 -5.82 -13.15 2.16
C LEU A 90 -6.83 -12.45 3.08
N GLY A 91 -7.93 -11.91 2.53
CA GLY A 91 -8.96 -11.21 3.29
C GLY A 91 -8.48 -9.91 3.97
N VAL A 92 -7.41 -9.30 3.46
CA VAL A 92 -6.78 -8.10 4.04
C VAL A 92 -7.16 -6.87 3.21
N PRO A 93 -8.05 -5.99 3.71
CA PRO A 93 -8.41 -4.77 3.00
C PRO A 93 -7.30 -3.71 3.11
N LEU A 94 -7.23 -2.84 2.09
CA LEU A 94 -6.34 -1.69 2.13
C LEU A 94 -6.77 -0.69 3.22
N THR A 95 -5.86 -0.40 4.14
CA THR A 95 -5.96 0.73 5.05
C THR A 95 -5.41 1.98 4.36
N LYS A 96 -6.30 2.79 3.78
CA LYS A 96 -5.91 4.06 3.15
C LYS A 96 -5.38 5.02 4.19
N ARG A 97 -4.21 5.60 3.91
CA ARG A 97 -3.79 6.84 4.55
C ARG A 97 -3.59 7.88 3.46
N ILE A 98 -4.20 9.04 3.66
CA ILE A 98 -3.90 10.21 2.85
C ILE A 98 -2.41 10.47 3.05
N SER A 99 -1.66 10.53 1.96
CA SER A 99 -0.29 11.05 1.93
C SER A 99 -0.32 12.55 2.22
N SER A 100 -0.84 12.98 3.37
CA SER A 100 -0.39 14.24 3.98
C SER A 100 0.99 13.98 4.59
N ALA A 101 1.95 13.63 3.73
CA ALA A 101 3.35 13.99 3.93
C ALA A 101 3.55 15.50 3.70
N SER A 102 2.51 16.26 3.37
CA SER A 102 2.34 17.63 3.87
C SER A 102 1.82 17.57 5.32
N LEU A 103 2.70 17.15 6.24
CA LEU A 103 2.64 17.76 7.57
C LEU A 103 2.94 19.26 7.36
N PRO A 104 2.20 20.17 8.03
CA PRO A 104 2.44 21.59 7.87
C PRO A 104 3.91 21.88 8.17
N LEU A 105 4.53 22.77 7.38
CA LEU A 105 5.85 23.38 7.58
C LEU A 105 6.01 24.11 8.95
N SER A 106 5.08 23.90 9.89
CA SER A 106 4.96 24.61 11.15
C SER A 106 5.41 23.81 12.38
N SER A 107 5.84 22.54 12.25
CA SER A 107 6.26 21.73 13.41
C SER A 107 7.78 21.54 13.56
N VAL A 108 8.59 22.33 12.83
CA VAL A 108 10.06 22.32 12.94
C VAL A 108 10.61 23.38 13.93
N TYR A 109 9.74 24.12 14.63
CA TYR A 109 10.15 24.92 15.79
C TYR A 109 9.21 24.66 16.97
N GLY A 110 9.76 24.13 18.07
CA GLY A 110 9.08 23.89 19.35
C GLY A 110 9.57 22.62 20.02
#